data_AF-A0A0H2RE73-F1
#
_entry.id   AF-A0A0H2RE73-F1
#
_cell.length_a   1.000
_cell.length_b   1.000
_cell.length_c   1.000
_cell.angle_alpha   90.00
_cell.angle_beta   90.00
_cell.angle_gamma   90.00
#
_symmetry.space_group_name_H-M   'P 1'
#
loop_
_entity.id
_entity.type
_entity.pdbx_description
1 polymer ?
#
loop_
_entity_poly.entity_id
_entity_poly.type
_entity_poly.pdbx_seq_one_letter_code
_entity_poly.pdbx_strand_id
1 'polypeptide(L)'
;MAYRLAGAFGTLRATARTRHRFFSTTSSYTSSSLGEGFSSFKVLKLESQQPPAHTETSTLALAAAYALAPRTLALAPYTLALAPHTRMHTSGVLLPLQEKLPSSSPDLFEDEETFAELDSTYETIDACMKAIDVDAEFPEDYQVTNESKLAADIASHYITDATRKGHKRIIKAYILYHLNKAKENSYTWDPKAVTENTPFDITAFITKKCGKVEDGCEGRKMSTAVSTRAALTYYYRLLRPYEPTISWSVDSAGLCRGLPTRSRVVHEFISGLERMKARDGETPQSTRAINFDDMQRLYKRCVVDLKGNERREGITVYLFAFLLMLRIDEVINLDFECIEFKNGASYFEISHKTRKNAQTGCRQNWFLHANDVDTFLCPLRALMRLAILYGEKNPCTGPLFLQIKAGAVQWGLRFSSSLLGRALMSDLQQLGYLKWALYGTHSFRRGGCQYRLKRCGWSIDMVAAWGGWSQQEAATMFRYFYSPNDNHEHMFEYDRPAQKRRKIF
;
A
#
# COMPACT_ATOMS: atom_id res chain seq x y z
N MET A 1 -7.25 -18.07 26.22
CA MET A 1 -7.30 -17.60 24.81
C MET A 1 -5.92 -17.49 24.15
N ALA A 2 -4.88 -16.89 24.73
CA ALA A 2 -3.52 -16.93 24.15
C ALA A 2 -3.00 -18.37 23.94
N TYR A 3 -3.27 -19.28 24.89
CA TYR A 3 -3.04 -20.73 24.72
C TYR A 3 -3.98 -21.42 23.73
N ARG A 4 -5.14 -20.83 23.40
CA ARG A 4 -6.03 -21.32 22.31
C ARG A 4 -5.68 -20.69 20.97
N LEU A 5 -5.07 -19.50 20.93
CA LEU A 5 -4.42 -19.00 19.72
C LEU A 5 -3.22 -19.89 19.47
N ALA A 6 -2.28 -20.00 20.41
CA ALA A 6 -1.14 -20.93 20.32
C ALA A 6 -1.59 -22.38 20.05
N GLY A 7 -2.66 -22.84 20.71
CA GLY A 7 -3.23 -24.18 20.57
C GLY A 7 -3.99 -24.40 19.26
N ALA A 8 -4.88 -23.50 18.84
CA ALA A 8 -5.61 -23.59 17.57
C ALA A 8 -4.67 -23.43 16.37
N PHE A 9 -3.68 -22.55 16.46
CA PHE A 9 -2.60 -22.47 15.47
C PHE A 9 -1.74 -23.75 15.45
N GLY A 10 -1.51 -24.38 16.61
CA GLY A 10 -0.88 -25.69 16.71
C GLY A 10 -1.69 -26.81 16.04
N THR A 11 -3.01 -26.88 16.30
CA THR A 11 -3.90 -27.93 15.78
C THR A 11 -4.19 -27.81 14.29
N LEU A 12 -4.36 -26.58 13.75
CA LEU A 12 -4.56 -26.33 12.31
C LEU A 12 -3.40 -26.88 11.45
N ARG A 13 -2.18 -26.94 12.00
CA ARG A 13 -1.01 -27.48 11.32
C ARG A 13 -1.03 -29.01 11.23
N ALA A 14 -1.60 -29.70 12.21
CA ALA A 14 -1.76 -31.16 12.17
C ALA A 14 -2.73 -31.55 11.04
N THR A 15 -3.81 -30.78 10.82
CA THR A 15 -4.77 -31.03 9.75
C THR A 15 -4.28 -30.60 8.36
N ALA A 16 -3.53 -29.49 8.26
CA ALA A 16 -3.01 -29.00 6.98
C ALA A 16 -1.82 -29.83 6.45
N ARG A 17 -0.94 -30.35 7.32
CA ARG A 17 0.15 -31.27 6.90
C ARG A 17 -0.38 -32.61 6.39
N THR A 18 -1.51 -33.09 6.92
CA THR A 18 -2.14 -34.34 6.46
C THR A 18 -2.74 -34.20 5.05
N ARG A 19 -3.18 -32.99 4.65
CA ARG A 19 -3.69 -32.73 3.29
C ARG A 19 -2.60 -32.60 2.22
N HIS A 20 -1.36 -32.26 2.59
CA HIS A 20 -0.25 -32.16 1.62
C HIS A 20 0.53 -33.47 1.40
N ARG A 21 0.24 -34.55 2.14
CA ARG A 21 0.90 -35.86 1.97
C ARG A 21 0.14 -36.84 1.05
N PHE A 22 -0.99 -36.45 0.46
CA PHE A 22 -1.83 -37.35 -0.34
C PHE A 22 -1.74 -37.18 -1.88
N PHE A 23 -0.74 -36.46 -2.40
CA PHE A 23 -0.42 -36.46 -3.84
C PHE A 23 1.08 -36.62 -4.05
N SER A 24 1.50 -37.87 -4.25
CA SER A 24 2.76 -38.25 -4.88
C SER A 24 2.70 -39.73 -5.25
N THR A 25 2.08 -40.05 -6.38
CA THR A 25 2.18 -41.36 -7.02
C THR A 25 3.06 -41.26 -8.26
N THR A 26 4.18 -41.98 -8.19
CA THR A 26 4.84 -42.76 -9.25
C THR A 26 5.16 -42.10 -10.59
N SER A 27 6.45 -41.85 -10.83
CA SER A 27 7.06 -42.03 -12.15
C SER A 27 8.39 -42.75 -11.98
N SER A 28 8.43 -43.98 -12.50
CA SER A 28 9.61 -44.82 -12.68
C SER A 28 10.38 -44.35 -13.91
N TYR A 29 11.67 -44.04 -13.76
CA TYR A 29 12.59 -43.95 -14.89
C TYR A 29 13.78 -44.88 -14.66
N THR A 30 14.05 -45.65 -15.71
CA THR A 30 15.06 -46.67 -15.84
C THR A 30 16.46 -46.09 -15.95
N SER A 31 17.40 -46.81 -15.35
CA SER A 31 18.84 -46.59 -15.40
C SER A 31 19.42 -46.80 -16.80
N SER A 32 20.38 -45.97 -17.18
CA SER A 32 21.53 -46.41 -17.97
C SER A 32 22.79 -45.61 -17.60
N SER A 33 23.88 -46.35 -17.52
CA SER A 33 25.22 -46.03 -17.08
C SER A 33 26.06 -45.29 -18.11
N LEU A 34 27.01 -44.45 -17.66
CA LEU A 34 28.47 -44.51 -17.97
C LEU A 34 29.14 -43.15 -17.68
N GLY A 35 30.36 -43.19 -17.13
CA GLY A 35 31.31 -42.08 -17.23
C GLY A 35 32.01 -41.70 -15.93
N GLU A 36 33.07 -42.44 -15.60
CA GLU A 36 34.08 -42.09 -14.60
C GLU A 36 34.81 -40.77 -14.94
N GLY A 37 35.26 -40.04 -13.91
CA GLY A 37 36.29 -39.02 -14.13
C GLY A 37 36.46 -37.97 -13.03
N PHE A 38 37.47 -38.19 -12.19
CA PHE A 38 38.34 -37.18 -11.57
C PHE A 38 37.92 -36.36 -10.31
N SER A 39 38.70 -36.66 -9.27
CA SER A 39 39.51 -35.72 -8.45
C SER A 39 38.93 -35.14 -7.15
N SER A 40 39.29 -35.84 -6.07
CA SER A 40 39.98 -35.34 -4.87
C SER A 40 39.77 -33.87 -4.48
N PHE A 41 38.96 -33.64 -3.44
CA PHE A 41 39.13 -32.52 -2.52
C PHE A 41 39.02 -33.02 -1.08
N LYS A 42 40.12 -32.89 -0.33
CA LYS A 42 40.21 -33.12 1.11
C LYS A 42 39.31 -32.12 1.84
N VAL A 43 38.28 -32.61 2.52
CA VAL A 43 37.50 -31.83 3.48
C VAL A 43 38.15 -31.94 4.85
N LEU A 44 38.50 -30.78 5.41
CA LEU A 44 39.03 -30.61 6.75
C LEU A 44 38.01 -31.07 7.80
N LYS A 45 38.48 -31.94 8.69
CA LYS A 45 37.77 -32.44 9.87
C LYS A 45 37.74 -31.31 10.91
N LEU A 46 36.58 -30.67 11.09
CA LEU A 46 36.33 -29.75 12.19
C LEU A 46 35.62 -30.53 13.30
N GLU A 47 36.35 -30.76 14.39
CA GLU A 47 35.86 -31.35 15.63
C GLU A 47 34.82 -30.41 16.26
N SER A 48 33.57 -30.88 16.36
CA SER A 48 32.52 -30.19 17.10
C SER A 48 32.64 -30.52 18.59
N GLN A 49 33.00 -29.52 19.39
CA GLN A 49 32.85 -29.58 20.85
C GLN A 49 31.35 -29.57 21.23
N GLN A 50 30.93 -30.56 22.03
CA GLN A 50 29.64 -30.57 22.71
C GLN A 50 29.60 -29.51 23.82
N PRO A 51 28.52 -28.74 23.98
CA PRO A 51 28.23 -28.05 25.23
C PRO A 51 27.43 -28.93 26.20
N PRO A 52 27.55 -28.69 27.52
CA PRO A 52 27.03 -29.57 28.56
C PRO A 52 25.52 -29.45 28.74
N ALA A 53 24.93 -30.55 29.20
CA ALA A 53 23.54 -30.65 29.60
C ALA A 53 23.24 -29.73 30.79
N HIS A 54 22.33 -28.77 30.61
CA HIS A 54 21.67 -28.07 31.70
C HIS A 54 20.33 -28.73 31.99
N THR A 55 20.18 -29.15 33.23
CA THR A 55 19.00 -29.74 33.84
C THR A 55 17.84 -28.74 33.88
N GLU A 56 16.74 -29.09 33.21
CA GLU A 56 15.46 -28.41 33.36
C GLU A 56 14.83 -28.79 34.69
N THR A 57 14.79 -27.85 35.63
CA THR A 57 13.86 -27.89 36.75
C THR A 57 13.55 -26.46 37.18
N SER A 58 12.39 -25.96 36.73
CA SER A 58 11.56 -24.92 37.38
C SER A 58 10.87 -24.03 36.34
N THR A 59 9.74 -24.52 35.80
CA THR A 59 8.83 -23.73 34.95
C THR A 59 7.39 -23.69 35.49
N LEU A 60 7.15 -24.23 36.68
CA LEU A 60 5.83 -24.29 37.31
C LEU A 60 5.56 -23.22 38.38
N ALA A 61 6.57 -22.45 38.81
CA ALA A 61 6.40 -21.48 39.90
C ALA A 61 6.06 -20.05 39.45
N LEU A 62 6.27 -19.67 38.18
CA LEU A 62 6.02 -18.29 37.71
C LEU A 62 4.60 -18.05 37.15
N ALA A 63 3.82 -19.11 36.90
CA ALA A 63 2.53 -19.02 36.22
C ALA A 63 1.34 -18.68 37.15
N ALA A 64 1.51 -18.76 38.47
CA ALA A 64 0.45 -18.47 39.44
C ALA A 64 0.36 -16.99 39.86
N ALA A 65 1.36 -16.16 39.54
CA ALA A 65 1.43 -14.78 40.02
C ALA A 65 0.59 -13.77 39.22
N TYR A 66 0.06 -14.14 38.05
CA TYR A 66 -0.69 -13.21 37.18
C TYR A 66 -2.22 -13.27 37.33
N ALA A 67 -2.77 -14.11 38.21
CA ALA A 67 -4.21 -14.34 38.29
C ALA A 67 -4.93 -13.72 39.50
N LEU A 68 -4.26 -13.14 40.50
CA LEU A 68 -4.93 -12.59 41.68
C LEU A 68 -4.20 -11.36 42.26
N ALA A 69 -4.76 -10.16 42.02
CA ALA A 69 -4.95 -9.08 43.01
C ALA A 69 -5.31 -7.74 42.33
N PRO A 70 -6.40 -7.06 42.73
CA PRO A 70 -6.56 -5.63 42.50
C PRO A 70 -5.83 -4.88 43.64
N ARG A 71 -4.73 -4.18 43.33
CA ARG A 71 -4.18 -3.16 44.23
C ARG A 71 -4.79 -1.81 43.89
N THR A 72 -5.79 -1.41 44.67
CA THR A 72 -6.24 -0.04 44.85
C THR A 72 -5.10 0.78 45.46
N LEU A 73 -4.45 1.61 44.65
CA LEU A 73 -3.66 2.74 45.14
C LEU A 73 -4.47 4.01 44.92
N ALA A 74 -5.03 4.51 46.03
CA ALA A 74 -5.62 5.83 46.10
C ALA A 74 -4.50 6.87 45.98
N LEU A 75 -4.52 7.67 44.91
CA LEU A 75 -3.72 8.88 44.79
C LEU A 75 -4.60 10.08 45.15
N ALA A 76 -4.14 10.85 46.13
CA ALA A 76 -4.75 12.09 46.58
C ALA A 76 -4.77 13.16 45.45
N PRO A 77 -5.79 14.04 45.40
CA PRO A 77 -5.86 15.08 44.38
C PRO A 77 -4.94 16.26 44.75
N TYR A 78 -4.05 16.63 43.83
CA TYR A 78 -3.43 17.95 43.80
C TYR A 78 -4.36 18.90 43.04
N THR A 79 -4.99 19.82 43.77
CA THR A 79 -5.74 20.96 43.24
C THR A 79 -4.76 22.07 42.88
N LEU A 80 -4.53 22.31 41.58
CA LEU A 80 -3.90 23.53 41.07
C LEU A 80 -4.96 24.30 40.30
N ALA A 81 -5.42 25.39 40.91
CA ALA A 81 -6.33 26.37 40.32
C ALA A 81 -5.59 27.15 39.22
N LEU A 82 -6.12 27.11 38.00
CA LEU A 82 -5.75 28.02 36.93
C LEU A 82 -6.98 28.88 36.58
N ALA A 83 -6.73 30.19 36.55
CA ALA A 83 -7.70 31.25 36.31
C ALA A 83 -8.34 31.17 34.90
N PRO A 84 -9.58 31.67 34.72
CA PRO A 84 -10.27 31.61 33.44
C PRO A 84 -9.77 32.71 32.50
N HIS A 85 -9.31 32.32 31.31
CA HIS A 85 -9.10 33.25 30.20
C HIS A 85 -10.45 33.56 29.51
N THR A 86 -10.75 34.85 29.48
CA THR A 86 -11.89 35.50 28.86
C THR A 86 -11.97 35.19 27.37
N ARG A 87 -13.10 34.62 26.94
CA ARG A 87 -13.41 34.30 25.54
C ARG A 87 -14.10 35.51 24.91
N MET A 88 -13.45 36.16 23.94
CA MET A 88 -14.09 37.19 23.12
C MET A 88 -15.10 36.54 22.18
N HIS A 89 -16.36 36.98 22.29
CA HIS A 89 -17.44 36.69 21.35
C HIS A 89 -17.29 37.58 20.11
N THR A 90 -17.06 36.98 18.94
CA THR A 90 -17.36 37.61 17.65
C THR A 90 -18.65 37.01 17.11
N SER A 91 -19.74 37.76 17.25
CA SER A 91 -21.04 37.46 16.64
C SER A 91 -20.97 37.72 15.13
N GLY A 92 -20.89 36.64 14.35
CA GLY A 92 -21.10 36.66 12.91
C GLY A 92 -22.50 36.17 12.58
N VAL A 93 -23.36 37.08 12.13
CA VAL A 93 -24.71 36.83 11.64
C VAL A 93 -24.61 36.04 10.33
N LEU A 94 -25.11 34.80 10.30
CA LEU A 94 -25.27 33.98 9.10
C LEU A 94 -26.72 34.12 8.60
N LEU A 95 -26.91 34.82 7.49
CA LEU A 95 -28.15 34.83 6.71
C LEU A 95 -28.26 33.54 5.89
N PRO A 96 -29.45 32.92 5.75
CA PRO A 96 -29.63 31.77 4.88
C PRO A 96 -29.98 32.24 3.46
N LEU A 97 -29.01 32.16 2.54
CA LEU A 97 -29.28 32.20 1.10
C LEU A 97 -29.67 30.80 0.64
N GLN A 98 -30.98 30.54 0.61
CA GLN A 98 -31.58 29.42 -0.10
C GLN A 98 -31.87 29.86 -1.54
N GLU A 99 -30.90 29.70 -2.43
CA GLU A 99 -31.15 29.76 -3.87
C GLU A 99 -31.79 28.45 -4.32
N LYS A 100 -33.06 28.55 -4.76
CA LYS A 100 -33.78 27.48 -5.46
C LYS A 100 -33.09 27.23 -6.80
N LEU A 101 -32.45 26.06 -6.95
CA LEU A 101 -32.11 25.53 -8.26
C LEU A 101 -33.42 25.19 -9.03
N PRO A 102 -33.54 25.60 -10.31
CA PRO A 102 -34.68 25.21 -11.13
C PRO A 102 -34.59 23.72 -11.47
N SER A 103 -35.59 22.96 -11.00
CA SER A 103 -35.86 21.59 -11.42
C SER A 103 -36.60 21.61 -12.76
N SER A 104 -35.85 21.60 -13.85
CA SER A 104 -36.38 21.24 -15.16
C SER A 104 -35.41 20.25 -15.79
N SER A 105 -35.66 18.97 -15.57
CA SER A 105 -35.14 17.90 -16.41
C SER A 105 -35.81 18.03 -17.78
N PRO A 106 -35.06 18.33 -18.86
CA PRO A 106 -35.61 18.14 -20.19
C PRO A 106 -35.77 16.64 -20.42
N ASP A 107 -36.98 16.21 -20.78
CA ASP A 107 -37.22 14.90 -21.39
C ASP A 107 -36.35 14.82 -22.65
N LEU A 108 -35.18 14.20 -22.49
CA LEU A 108 -34.35 13.72 -23.57
C LEU A 108 -35.06 12.48 -24.13
N PHE A 109 -35.84 12.67 -25.18
CA PHE A 109 -36.02 11.61 -26.16
C PHE A 109 -34.62 11.29 -26.69
N GLU A 110 -34.04 10.19 -26.17
CA GLU A 110 -32.80 9.63 -26.68
C GLU A 110 -33.10 9.12 -28.10
N ASP A 111 -32.68 9.88 -29.11
CA ASP A 111 -32.79 9.48 -30.50
C ASP A 111 -32.07 8.13 -30.68
N GLU A 112 -32.76 7.11 -31.23
CA GLU A 112 -32.17 5.78 -31.50
C GLU A 112 -30.89 5.87 -32.36
N GLU A 113 -30.77 6.94 -33.15
CA GLU A 113 -29.60 7.26 -33.97
C GLU A 113 -28.34 7.51 -33.13
N THR A 114 -28.48 8.14 -31.94
CA THR A 114 -27.37 8.32 -30.99
C THR A 114 -26.87 7.00 -30.40
N PHE A 115 -27.74 5.98 -30.28
CA PHE A 115 -27.37 4.69 -29.71
C PHE A 115 -26.58 3.84 -30.72
N ALA A 116 -27.03 3.82 -31.99
CA ALA A 116 -26.35 3.07 -33.06
C ALA A 116 -24.92 3.61 -33.35
N GLU A 117 -24.72 4.94 -33.32
CA GLU A 117 -23.39 5.53 -33.45
C GLU A 117 -22.47 5.17 -32.28
N LEU A 118 -23.03 5.08 -31.07
CA LEU A 118 -22.28 4.69 -29.88
C LEU A 118 -21.79 3.23 -30.00
N ASP A 119 -22.67 2.33 -30.43
CA ASP A 119 -22.36 0.90 -30.60
C ASP A 119 -21.27 0.68 -31.64
N SER A 120 -21.36 1.34 -32.81
CA SER A 120 -20.32 1.27 -33.85
C SER A 120 -18.95 1.76 -33.35
N THR A 121 -18.95 2.80 -32.52
CA THR A 121 -17.73 3.33 -31.91
C THR A 121 -17.13 2.34 -30.91
N TYR A 122 -17.96 1.66 -30.10
CA TYR A 122 -17.49 0.63 -29.18
C TYR A 122 -16.92 -0.60 -29.88
N GLU A 123 -17.53 -1.04 -30.99
CA GLU A 123 -17.00 -2.12 -31.81
C GLU A 123 -15.62 -1.77 -32.38
N THR A 124 -15.44 -0.54 -32.85
CA THR A 124 -14.15 -0.05 -33.35
C THR A 124 -13.09 -0.05 -32.24
N ILE A 125 -13.46 0.37 -31.03
CA ILE A 125 -12.58 0.34 -29.85
C ILE A 125 -12.19 -1.10 -29.49
N ASP A 126 -13.15 -2.02 -29.47
CA ASP A 126 -12.90 -3.41 -29.14
C ASP A 126 -12.04 -4.11 -30.20
N ALA A 127 -12.25 -3.80 -31.49
CA ALA A 127 -11.39 -4.24 -32.57
C ALA A 127 -9.95 -3.69 -32.41
N CYS A 128 -9.79 -2.42 -32.03
CA CYS A 128 -8.47 -1.85 -31.74
C CYS A 128 -7.79 -2.54 -30.56
N MET A 129 -8.52 -2.76 -29.46
CA MET A 129 -8.00 -3.44 -28.26
C MET A 129 -7.64 -4.90 -28.54
N LYS A 130 -8.42 -5.59 -29.39
CA LYS A 130 -8.13 -6.96 -29.81
C LYS A 130 -6.93 -7.03 -30.75
N ALA A 131 -6.78 -6.08 -31.66
CA ALA A 131 -5.66 -6.04 -32.61
C ALA A 131 -4.31 -5.73 -31.95
N ILE A 132 -4.32 -5.04 -30.81
CA ILE A 132 -3.12 -4.73 -30.02
C ILE A 132 -2.72 -5.93 -29.14
N ASP A 133 -3.55 -6.97 -29.13
CA ASP A 133 -3.51 -8.11 -28.22
C ASP A 133 -3.07 -7.68 -26.82
N VAL A 134 -3.95 -6.92 -26.15
CA VAL A 134 -3.65 -6.37 -24.82
C VAL A 134 -3.43 -7.48 -23.77
N ASP A 135 -3.74 -8.72 -24.16
CA ASP A 135 -3.51 -9.94 -23.40
C ASP A 135 -2.28 -10.74 -23.88
N ALA A 136 -1.72 -10.44 -25.06
CA ALA A 136 -0.43 -10.98 -25.49
C ALA A 136 0.68 -10.58 -24.52
N GLU A 137 1.54 -11.55 -24.24
CA GLU A 137 2.82 -11.32 -23.61
C GLU A 137 3.73 -10.55 -24.59
N PHE A 138 4.61 -9.69 -24.06
CA PHE A 138 5.44 -8.81 -24.89
C PHE A 138 6.34 -9.66 -25.80
N PRO A 139 6.39 -9.42 -27.13
CA PRO A 139 7.17 -10.26 -28.04
C PRO A 139 8.67 -10.21 -27.70
N GLU A 140 9.29 -11.40 -27.65
CA GLU A 140 10.63 -11.65 -27.09
C GLU A 140 11.81 -11.31 -28.02
N ASP A 141 11.57 -10.69 -29.18
CA ASP A 141 12.45 -10.79 -30.36
C ASP A 141 13.62 -9.80 -30.44
N TYR A 142 13.97 -9.10 -29.36
CA TYR A 142 15.25 -8.38 -29.35
C TYR A 142 16.40 -9.29 -28.89
N GLN A 143 17.61 -9.00 -29.37
CA GLN A 143 18.88 -9.42 -28.77
C GLN A 143 19.07 -8.78 -27.38
N VAL A 144 18.10 -9.02 -26.51
CA VAL A 144 18.07 -8.64 -25.12
C VAL A 144 18.89 -9.70 -24.40
N THR A 145 19.80 -9.27 -23.53
CA THR A 145 20.52 -10.23 -22.69
C THR A 145 19.49 -11.04 -21.88
N ASN A 146 19.81 -12.29 -21.52
CA ASN A 146 18.87 -13.16 -20.80
C ASN A 146 18.31 -12.47 -19.53
N GLU A 147 19.07 -11.56 -18.93
CA GLU A 147 18.68 -10.76 -17.76
C GLU A 147 17.57 -9.75 -18.06
N SER A 148 17.60 -9.10 -19.23
CA SER A 148 16.56 -8.11 -19.57
C SER A 148 15.28 -8.75 -20.11
N LYS A 149 15.35 -9.97 -20.67
CA LYS A 149 14.16 -10.83 -20.89
C LYS A 149 13.51 -11.21 -19.58
N LEU A 150 14.30 -11.78 -18.66
CA LEU A 150 13.83 -12.12 -17.32
C LEU A 150 13.23 -10.91 -16.60
N ALA A 151 13.83 -9.73 -16.70
CA ALA A 151 13.28 -8.50 -16.10
C ALA A 151 11.95 -8.05 -16.74
N ALA A 152 11.78 -8.23 -18.05
CA ALA A 152 10.56 -7.91 -18.76
C ALA A 152 9.43 -8.89 -18.42
N ASP A 153 9.71 -10.19 -18.38
CA ASP A 153 8.76 -11.25 -17.99
C ASP A 153 8.36 -11.12 -16.53
N ILE A 154 9.33 -10.81 -15.67
CA ILE A 154 9.06 -10.39 -14.31
C ILE A 154 8.08 -9.21 -14.39
N ALA A 155 8.43 -8.08 -14.99
CA ALA A 155 7.57 -6.90 -15.00
C ALA A 155 6.16 -7.13 -15.58
N SER A 156 6.00 -7.98 -16.59
CA SER A 156 4.72 -8.30 -17.23
C SER A 156 3.81 -9.11 -16.30
N HIS A 157 4.35 -10.13 -15.61
CA HIS A 157 3.62 -10.93 -14.62
C HIS A 157 3.22 -10.16 -13.35
N TYR A 158 3.80 -8.99 -13.08
CA TYR A 158 3.48 -8.19 -11.88
C TYR A 158 2.39 -7.14 -12.06
N ILE A 159 1.86 -6.94 -13.27
CA ILE A 159 0.64 -6.13 -13.44
C ILE A 159 -0.54 -7.00 -13.05
N THR A 160 -1.12 -6.75 -11.87
CA THR A 160 -2.31 -7.48 -11.39
C THR A 160 -3.47 -7.38 -12.38
N ASP A 161 -4.33 -8.38 -12.45
CA ASP A 161 -5.52 -8.36 -13.32
C ASP A 161 -6.41 -7.15 -13.07
N ALA A 162 -6.52 -6.72 -11.81
CA ALA A 162 -7.24 -5.51 -11.43
C ALA A 162 -6.60 -4.26 -12.06
N THR A 163 -5.26 -4.15 -12.04
CA THR A 163 -4.51 -3.07 -12.69
C THR A 163 -4.67 -3.13 -14.20
N ARG A 164 -4.57 -4.31 -14.82
CA ARG A 164 -4.76 -4.51 -16.27
C ARG A 164 -6.16 -4.08 -16.69
N LYS A 165 -7.19 -4.49 -15.95
CA LYS A 165 -8.58 -4.06 -16.17
C LYS A 165 -8.75 -2.54 -16.02
N GLY A 166 -8.07 -1.95 -15.03
CA GLY A 166 -8.01 -0.49 -14.85
C GLY A 166 -7.37 0.22 -16.04
N HIS A 167 -6.22 -0.25 -16.51
CA HIS A 167 -5.54 0.29 -17.69
C HIS A 167 -6.41 0.17 -18.94
N LYS A 168 -7.00 -1.01 -19.21
CA LYS A 168 -7.92 -1.23 -20.34
C LYS A 168 -9.04 -0.19 -20.35
N ARG A 169 -9.67 0.09 -19.19
CA ARG A 169 -10.72 1.11 -19.09
C ARG A 169 -10.23 2.51 -19.45
N ILE A 170 -9.04 2.89 -18.98
CA ILE A 170 -8.48 4.22 -19.27
C ILE A 170 -8.11 4.34 -20.76
N ILE A 171 -7.53 3.29 -21.35
CA ILE A 171 -7.17 3.24 -22.77
C ILE A 171 -8.41 3.37 -23.65
N LYS A 172 -9.49 2.62 -23.36
CA LYS A 172 -10.77 2.76 -24.07
C LYS A 172 -11.30 4.19 -24.02
N ALA A 173 -11.25 4.82 -22.85
CA ALA A 173 -11.68 6.22 -22.68
C ALA A 173 -10.79 7.22 -23.44
N TYR A 174 -9.49 6.93 -23.56
CA TYR A 174 -8.54 7.74 -24.34
C TYR A 174 -8.83 7.67 -25.84
N ILE A 175 -9.02 6.45 -26.38
CA ILE A 175 -9.35 6.22 -27.78
C ILE A 175 -10.69 6.89 -28.11
N LEU A 176 -11.72 6.67 -27.30
CA LEU A 176 -13.04 7.28 -27.49
C LEU A 176 -12.98 8.81 -27.51
N TYR A 177 -12.21 9.41 -26.59
CA TYR A 177 -12.05 10.86 -26.54
C TYR A 177 -11.49 11.43 -27.84
N HIS A 178 -10.44 10.81 -28.40
CA HIS A 178 -9.82 11.32 -29.62
C HIS A 178 -10.61 10.99 -30.88
N LEU A 179 -11.32 9.86 -30.93
CA LEU A 179 -12.26 9.58 -32.02
C LEU A 179 -13.39 10.62 -32.09
N ASN A 180 -13.96 10.97 -30.94
CA ASN A 180 -15.01 12.01 -30.88
C ASN A 180 -14.45 13.38 -31.28
N LYS A 181 -13.26 13.74 -30.76
CA LYS A 181 -12.60 15.00 -31.12
C LYS A 181 -12.25 15.06 -32.62
N ALA A 182 -11.87 13.95 -33.22
CA ALA A 182 -11.60 13.82 -34.65
C ALA A 182 -12.87 14.01 -35.48
N LYS A 183 -13.98 13.40 -35.06
CA LYS A 183 -15.32 13.59 -35.65
C LYS A 183 -15.75 15.06 -35.61
N GLU A 184 -15.62 15.71 -34.44
CA GLU A 184 -16.00 17.11 -34.24
C GLU A 184 -15.19 18.09 -35.11
N ASN A 185 -13.90 17.82 -35.30
CA ASN A 185 -12.99 18.70 -36.03
C ASN A 185 -12.74 18.27 -37.49
N SER A 186 -13.47 17.27 -37.99
CA SER A 186 -13.34 16.75 -39.35
C SER A 186 -11.91 16.33 -39.75
N TYR A 187 -11.14 15.76 -38.82
CA TYR A 187 -9.82 15.18 -39.12
C TYR A 187 -9.80 13.68 -38.83
N THR A 188 -8.81 12.97 -39.38
CA THR A 188 -8.62 11.54 -39.13
C THR A 188 -7.62 11.33 -37.99
N TRP A 189 -8.02 10.56 -36.98
CA TRP A 189 -7.14 10.14 -35.89
C TRP A 189 -7.03 8.62 -35.87
N ASP A 190 -5.81 8.11 -35.99
CA ASP A 190 -5.53 6.68 -35.91
C ASP A 190 -5.00 6.32 -34.51
N PRO A 191 -5.72 5.49 -33.73
CA PRO A 191 -5.25 5.04 -32.41
C PRO A 191 -3.92 4.30 -32.44
N LYS A 192 -3.55 3.67 -33.57
CA LYS A 192 -2.31 2.90 -33.71
C LYS A 192 -1.13 3.78 -34.15
N ALA A 193 -1.39 4.94 -34.75
CA ALA A 193 -0.34 5.83 -35.20
C ALA A 193 0.35 6.51 -34.01
N VAL A 194 1.68 6.50 -34.03
CA VAL A 194 2.52 7.24 -33.07
C VAL A 194 3.25 8.34 -33.83
N THR A 195 2.78 9.57 -33.67
CA THR A 195 3.24 10.76 -34.40
C THR A 195 3.90 11.74 -33.44
N GLU A 196 4.49 12.81 -33.98
CA GLU A 196 5.03 13.92 -33.19
C GLU A 196 3.98 14.58 -32.28
N ASN A 197 2.70 14.47 -32.65
CA ASN A 197 1.57 15.04 -31.92
C ASN A 197 1.08 14.16 -30.76
N THR A 198 1.44 12.87 -30.73
CA THR A 198 0.98 11.93 -29.71
C THR A 198 1.25 12.40 -28.26
N PRO A 199 2.41 13.00 -27.91
CA PRO A 199 2.58 13.65 -26.61
C PRO A 199 1.51 14.68 -26.25
N PHE A 200 1.09 15.50 -27.22
CA PHE A 200 0.09 16.54 -27.01
C PHE A 200 -1.30 15.92 -26.86
N ASP A 201 -1.63 14.89 -27.62
CA ASP A 201 -2.86 14.11 -27.48
C ASP A 201 -3.01 13.50 -26.08
N ILE A 202 -1.91 12.98 -25.52
CA ILE A 202 -1.85 12.50 -24.14
C ILE A 202 -2.15 13.63 -23.16
N THR A 203 -1.48 14.79 -23.31
CA THR A 203 -1.74 15.93 -22.42
C THR A 203 -3.16 16.47 -22.53
N ALA A 204 -3.73 16.52 -23.74
CA ALA A 204 -5.10 16.97 -23.97
C ALA A 204 -6.12 16.07 -23.27
N PHE A 205 -5.95 14.75 -23.35
CA PHE A 205 -6.82 13.83 -22.62
C PHE A 205 -6.67 13.96 -21.10
N ILE A 206 -5.44 14.12 -20.60
CA ILE A 206 -5.21 14.33 -19.16
C ILE A 206 -5.82 15.67 -18.71
N THR A 207 -5.74 16.73 -19.53
CA THR A 207 -6.45 18.00 -19.31
C THR A 207 -7.95 17.77 -19.24
N LYS A 208 -8.57 17.07 -20.21
CA LYS A 208 -10.01 16.78 -20.18
C LYS A 208 -10.43 16.08 -18.88
N LYS A 209 -9.61 15.15 -18.39
CA LYS A 209 -9.88 14.44 -17.13
C LYS A 209 -9.62 15.29 -15.89
N CYS A 210 -8.49 15.99 -15.82
CA CYS A 210 -7.97 16.54 -14.56
C CYS A 210 -7.96 18.07 -14.53
N GLY A 211 -8.26 18.74 -15.63
CA GLY A 211 -8.42 20.19 -15.71
C GLY A 211 -9.59 20.67 -14.85
N LYS A 212 -9.77 21.99 -14.78
CA LYS A 212 -10.79 22.57 -13.92
C LYS A 212 -12.19 22.39 -14.53
N VAL A 213 -13.19 22.26 -13.66
CA VAL A 213 -14.58 22.06 -14.09
C VAL A 213 -15.10 23.28 -14.86
N GLU A 214 -14.64 24.49 -14.50
CA GLU A 214 -14.94 25.75 -15.21
C GLU A 214 -14.52 25.73 -16.68
N ASP A 215 -13.50 24.94 -17.03
CA ASP A 215 -13.01 24.77 -18.40
C ASP A 215 -13.71 23.59 -19.13
N GLY A 216 -14.84 23.08 -18.61
CA GLY A 216 -15.55 21.92 -19.16
C GLY A 216 -14.81 20.58 -18.98
N CYS A 217 -13.85 20.52 -18.05
CA CYS A 217 -13.13 19.29 -17.70
C CYS A 217 -13.83 18.52 -16.57
N GLU A 218 -13.43 17.27 -16.35
CA GLU A 218 -14.04 16.41 -15.32
C GLU A 218 -13.59 16.72 -13.87
N GLY A 219 -12.58 17.58 -13.65
CA GLY A 219 -12.12 17.94 -12.31
C GLY A 219 -11.49 16.78 -11.52
N ARG A 220 -10.99 15.73 -12.19
CA ARG A 220 -10.40 14.57 -11.51
C ARG A 220 -9.09 14.94 -10.79
N LYS A 221 -8.77 14.11 -9.80
CA LYS A 221 -7.59 14.22 -8.94
C LYS A 221 -6.29 13.93 -9.67
N MET A 222 -5.16 14.38 -9.12
CA MET A 222 -3.82 14.11 -9.64
C MET A 222 -3.52 12.61 -9.78
N SER A 223 -4.08 11.77 -8.91
CA SER A 223 -3.96 10.31 -9.00
C SER A 223 -4.50 9.74 -10.32
N THR A 224 -5.51 10.39 -10.91
CA THR A 224 -6.07 10.03 -12.21
C THR A 224 -5.07 10.34 -13.32
N ALA A 225 -4.42 11.51 -13.31
CA ALA A 225 -3.39 11.86 -14.28
C ALA A 225 -2.22 10.85 -14.26
N VAL A 226 -1.76 10.47 -13.07
CA VAL A 226 -0.69 9.46 -12.89
C VAL A 226 -1.12 8.09 -13.43
N SER A 227 -2.33 7.65 -13.10
CA SER A 227 -2.89 6.38 -13.59
C SER A 227 -3.09 6.38 -15.10
N THR A 228 -3.54 7.50 -15.67
CA THR A 228 -3.67 7.68 -17.12
C THR A 228 -2.33 7.59 -17.83
N ARG A 229 -1.30 8.29 -17.33
CA ARG A 229 0.04 8.17 -17.89
C ARG A 229 0.57 6.74 -17.83
N ALA A 230 0.33 6.01 -16.74
CA ALA A 230 0.75 4.61 -16.59
C ALA A 230 0.02 3.69 -17.59
N ALA A 231 -1.31 3.84 -17.70
CA ALA A 231 -2.13 3.08 -18.65
C ALA A 231 -1.71 3.34 -20.11
N LEU A 232 -1.45 4.60 -20.47
CA LEU A 232 -1.01 4.94 -21.81
C LEU A 232 0.44 4.50 -22.08
N THR A 233 1.28 4.44 -21.04
CA THR A 233 2.63 3.86 -21.18
C THR A 233 2.55 2.37 -21.50
N TYR A 234 1.64 1.66 -20.83
CA TYR A 234 1.34 0.26 -21.11
C TYR A 234 0.80 0.08 -22.54
N TYR A 235 -0.15 0.91 -22.95
CA TYR A 235 -0.71 0.92 -24.30
C TYR A 235 0.33 1.10 -25.40
N TYR A 236 1.14 2.16 -25.33
CA TYR A 236 2.14 2.44 -26.37
C TYR A 236 3.28 1.42 -26.38
N ARG A 237 3.54 0.74 -25.25
CA ARG A 237 4.49 -0.38 -25.20
C ARG A 237 3.96 -1.61 -25.95
N LEU A 238 2.65 -1.84 -25.93
CA LEU A 238 2.04 -2.92 -26.72
C LEU A 238 2.01 -2.58 -28.22
N LEU A 239 1.73 -1.32 -28.56
CA LEU A 239 1.78 -0.86 -29.95
C LEU A 239 3.21 -0.90 -30.54
N ARG A 240 4.21 -0.65 -29.71
CA ARG A 240 5.61 -0.55 -30.11
C ARG A 240 6.49 -1.39 -29.17
N PRO A 241 6.39 -2.73 -29.24
CA PRO A 241 7.12 -3.61 -28.32
C PRO A 241 8.64 -3.48 -28.45
N TYR A 242 9.07 -2.99 -29.60
CA TYR A 242 10.44 -2.88 -30.06
C TYR A 242 11.09 -1.51 -29.79
N GLU A 243 10.34 -0.57 -29.22
CA GLU A 243 10.91 0.74 -28.91
C GLU A 243 11.63 0.74 -27.55
N PRO A 244 12.79 1.39 -27.45
CA PRO A 244 13.47 1.54 -26.18
C PRO A 244 12.60 2.37 -25.22
N THR A 245 12.60 1.98 -23.94
CA THR A 245 11.85 2.67 -22.88
C THR A 245 12.47 4.01 -22.46
N ILE A 246 13.46 4.49 -23.22
CA ILE A 246 14.20 5.73 -23.01
C ILE A 246 13.36 6.98 -23.33
N SER A 247 13.99 8.15 -23.29
CA SER A 247 13.38 9.43 -23.65
C SER A 247 12.83 9.42 -25.07
N TRP A 248 11.61 9.93 -25.22
CA TRP A 248 10.99 10.21 -26.51
C TRP A 248 11.81 11.22 -27.32
N SER A 249 11.96 10.95 -28.62
CA SER A 249 12.58 11.87 -29.58
C SER A 249 11.90 11.75 -30.93
N VAL A 250 11.92 12.83 -31.71
CA VAL A 250 11.52 12.84 -33.11
C VAL A 250 12.78 13.19 -33.89
N ASP A 251 13.17 12.34 -34.84
CA ASP A 251 14.33 12.64 -35.67
C ASP A 251 13.98 13.64 -36.78
N SER A 252 15.00 14.08 -37.52
CA SER A 252 14.84 15.04 -38.61
C SER A 252 13.97 14.53 -39.77
N ALA A 253 13.73 13.22 -39.86
CA ALA A 253 12.85 12.61 -40.84
C ALA A 253 11.39 12.49 -40.33
N GLY A 254 11.11 12.96 -39.12
CA GLY A 254 9.79 12.83 -38.48
C GLY A 254 9.55 11.46 -37.86
N LEU A 255 10.55 10.57 -37.85
CA LEU A 255 10.40 9.25 -37.24
C LEU A 255 10.49 9.40 -35.71
N CYS A 256 9.40 9.02 -35.07
CA CYS A 256 9.27 9.06 -33.62
C CYS A 256 9.93 7.85 -32.98
N ARG A 257 10.83 8.04 -32.01
CA ARG A 257 11.49 6.98 -31.24
C ARG A 257 11.17 7.10 -29.74
N GLY A 258 11.05 5.95 -29.07
CA GLY A 258 10.72 5.83 -27.66
C GLY A 258 9.21 5.94 -27.35
N LEU A 259 8.88 6.03 -26.05
CA LEU A 259 7.49 6.08 -25.59
C LEU A 259 7.00 7.53 -25.47
N PRO A 260 5.87 7.92 -26.10
CA PRO A 260 5.39 9.31 -26.07
C PRO A 260 5.01 9.78 -24.65
N THR A 261 4.64 8.87 -23.75
CA THR A 261 4.40 9.18 -22.31
C THR A 261 5.67 9.53 -21.52
N ARG A 262 6.85 9.28 -22.09
CA ARG A 262 8.18 9.65 -21.58
C ARG A 262 8.72 10.93 -22.23
N SER A 263 7.94 11.59 -23.08
CA SER A 263 8.30 12.90 -23.63
C SER A 263 8.45 13.96 -22.55
N ARG A 264 9.32 14.93 -22.84
CA ARG A 264 9.51 16.12 -22.02
C ARG A 264 8.19 16.88 -21.86
N VAL A 265 7.42 17.01 -22.94
CA VAL A 265 6.09 17.65 -22.95
C VAL A 265 5.16 17.02 -21.92
N VAL A 266 4.97 15.70 -21.95
CA VAL A 266 4.10 15.00 -20.98
C VAL A 266 4.66 15.13 -19.56
N HIS A 267 5.98 15.06 -19.38
CA HIS A 267 6.60 15.18 -18.07
C HIS A 267 6.44 16.58 -17.44
N GLU A 268 6.71 17.64 -18.20
CA GLU A 268 6.53 19.03 -17.79
C GLU A 268 5.06 19.33 -17.51
N PHE A 269 4.15 18.85 -18.37
CA PHE A 269 2.71 18.98 -18.18
C PHE A 269 2.25 18.35 -16.85
N ILE A 270 2.64 17.10 -16.58
CA ILE A 270 2.29 16.41 -15.33
C ILE A 270 2.83 17.15 -14.11
N SER A 271 4.05 17.66 -14.18
CA SER A 271 4.66 18.45 -13.09
C SER A 271 3.99 19.81 -12.90
N GLY A 272 3.54 20.45 -13.98
CA GLY A 272 2.72 21.66 -13.95
C GLY A 272 1.35 21.43 -13.32
N LEU A 273 0.68 20.35 -13.74
CA LEU A 273 -0.61 19.92 -13.18
C LEU A 273 -0.50 19.62 -11.68
N GLU A 274 0.57 18.94 -11.24
CA GLU A 274 0.81 18.67 -9.82
C GLU A 274 0.89 19.96 -9.01
N ARG A 275 1.66 20.95 -9.49
CA ARG A 275 1.78 22.27 -8.85
C ARG A 275 0.46 23.05 -8.85
N MET A 276 -0.30 22.98 -9.95
CA MET A 276 -1.62 23.60 -10.05
C MET A 276 -2.58 23.01 -9.01
N LYS A 277 -2.70 21.68 -8.96
CA LYS A 277 -3.55 20.97 -8.01
C LYS A 277 -3.15 21.23 -6.56
N ALA A 278 -1.85 21.25 -6.28
CA ALA A 278 -1.35 21.59 -4.95
C ALA A 278 -1.73 23.03 -4.54
N ARG A 279 -1.68 23.99 -5.46
CA ARG A 279 -2.13 25.38 -5.23
C ARG A 279 -3.63 25.47 -5.00
N ASP A 280 -4.41 24.62 -5.67
CA ASP A 280 -5.86 24.49 -5.47
C ASP A 280 -6.22 23.74 -4.17
N GLY A 281 -5.24 23.44 -3.32
CA GLY A 281 -5.41 22.75 -2.04
C GLY A 281 -5.52 21.23 -2.15
N GLU A 282 -5.44 20.66 -3.35
CA GLU A 282 -5.33 19.21 -3.53
C GLU A 282 -3.92 18.78 -3.12
N THR A 283 -3.75 18.47 -1.84
CA THR A 283 -2.49 17.93 -1.34
C THR A 283 -2.48 16.41 -1.54
N PRO A 284 -1.37 15.81 -2.00
CA PRO A 284 -1.30 14.38 -2.13
C PRO A 284 -1.52 13.73 -0.75
N GLN A 285 -2.50 12.83 -0.68
CA GLN A 285 -2.77 12.06 0.53
C GLN A 285 -1.58 11.15 0.85
N SER A 286 -1.39 10.87 2.13
CA SER A 286 -0.28 10.03 2.64
C SER A 286 1.13 10.61 2.41
N THR A 287 1.26 11.93 2.36
CA THR A 287 2.57 12.60 2.28
C THR A 287 3.23 12.75 3.65
N ARG A 288 2.44 12.72 4.74
CA ARG A 288 2.94 12.83 6.10
C ARG A 288 3.11 11.45 6.75
N ALA A 289 4.21 11.24 7.47
CA ALA A 289 4.40 10.05 8.29
C ALA A 289 3.59 10.12 9.59
N ILE A 290 3.03 8.99 10.02
CA ILE A 290 2.54 8.82 11.41
C ILE A 290 3.77 8.56 12.26
N ASN A 291 4.20 9.49 13.10
CA ASN A 291 5.39 9.29 13.92
C ASN A 291 5.08 8.46 15.20
N PHE A 292 6.08 8.25 16.04
CA PHE A 292 5.94 7.49 17.29
C PHE A 292 4.92 8.13 18.25
N ASP A 293 4.96 9.45 18.41
CA ASP A 293 4.05 10.18 19.30
C ASP A 293 2.62 10.16 18.78
N ASP A 294 2.43 10.24 17.45
CA ASP A 294 1.15 10.08 16.78
C ASP A 294 0.56 8.69 17.10
N MET A 295 1.38 7.62 17.04
CA MET A 295 0.94 6.27 17.43
C MET A 295 0.52 6.18 18.89
N GLN A 296 1.23 6.85 19.79
CA GLN A 296 0.87 6.89 21.21
C GLN A 296 -0.46 7.63 21.43
N ARG A 297 -0.67 8.76 20.74
CA ARG A 297 -1.91 9.54 20.81
C ARG A 297 -3.09 8.77 20.22
N LEU A 298 -2.90 8.13 19.06
CA LEU A 298 -3.89 7.25 18.44
C LEU A 298 -4.24 6.09 19.38
N TYR A 299 -3.26 5.47 20.03
CA TYR A 299 -3.50 4.42 21.00
C TYR A 299 -4.34 4.91 22.18
N LYS A 300 -3.95 6.04 22.79
CA LYS A 300 -4.69 6.64 23.91
C LYS A 300 -6.13 6.92 23.49
N ARG A 301 -6.34 7.53 22.33
CA ARG A 301 -7.68 7.80 21.80
C ARG A 301 -8.48 6.51 21.62
N CYS A 302 -7.94 5.54 20.88
CA CYS A 302 -8.69 4.36 20.46
C CYS A 302 -8.93 3.33 21.58
N VAL A 303 -8.05 3.28 22.59
CA VAL A 303 -8.05 2.24 23.62
C VAL A 303 -8.40 2.77 25.01
N VAL A 304 -7.85 3.93 25.38
CA VAL A 304 -8.00 4.49 26.74
C VAL A 304 -9.23 5.39 26.83
N ASP A 305 -9.40 6.30 25.87
CA ASP A 305 -10.41 7.35 25.95
C ASP A 305 -11.81 6.89 25.47
N LEU A 306 -11.87 5.87 24.60
CA LEU A 306 -13.14 5.30 24.12
C LEU A 306 -13.71 4.31 25.14
N LYS A 307 -15.00 4.49 25.47
CA LYS A 307 -15.74 3.65 26.43
C LYS A 307 -16.49 2.53 25.70
N GLY A 308 -16.59 1.37 26.35
CA GLY A 308 -17.43 0.25 25.90
C GLY A 308 -17.06 -0.29 24.51
N ASN A 309 -18.09 -0.54 23.69
CA ASN A 309 -17.99 -1.14 22.36
C ASN A 309 -17.44 -0.17 21.29
N GLU A 310 -17.17 1.10 21.64
CA GLU A 310 -16.61 2.09 20.72
C GLU A 310 -15.10 1.91 20.49
N ARG A 311 -14.43 1.05 21.28
CA ARG A 311 -13.01 0.74 21.11
C ARG A 311 -12.74 0.26 19.69
N ARG A 312 -11.97 1.05 18.93
CA ARG A 312 -11.78 0.83 17.50
C ARG A 312 -10.70 -0.21 17.24
N GLU A 313 -11.06 -1.24 16.49
CA GLU A 313 -10.13 -2.23 15.92
C GLU A 313 -9.02 -1.61 15.07
N GLY A 314 -9.30 -0.43 14.52
CA GLY A 314 -8.38 0.31 13.66
C GLY A 314 -7.00 0.47 14.27
N ILE A 315 -6.87 0.59 15.59
CA ILE A 315 -5.56 0.73 16.25
C ILE A 315 -4.65 -0.50 16.07
N THR A 316 -5.21 -1.71 16.03
CA THR A 316 -4.41 -2.92 15.76
C THR A 316 -3.92 -2.92 14.32
N VAL A 317 -4.76 -2.49 13.36
CA VAL A 317 -4.36 -2.33 11.95
C VAL A 317 -3.28 -1.27 11.81
N TYR A 318 -3.46 -0.11 12.44
CA TYR A 318 -2.47 0.99 12.46
C TYR A 318 -1.13 0.51 13.00
N LEU A 319 -1.15 -0.22 14.13
CA LEU A 319 0.06 -0.76 14.75
C LEU A 319 0.76 -1.76 13.82
N PHE A 320 0.04 -2.68 13.21
CA PHE A 320 0.63 -3.65 12.29
C PHE A 320 1.20 -2.95 11.05
N ALA A 321 0.50 -1.96 10.50
CA ALA A 321 0.99 -1.17 9.36
C ALA A 321 2.29 -0.44 9.71
N PHE A 322 2.36 0.11 10.93
CA PHE A 322 3.53 0.79 11.45
C PHE A 322 4.70 -0.18 11.69
N LEU A 323 4.50 -1.25 12.46
CA LEU A 323 5.58 -2.17 12.84
C LEU A 323 6.11 -2.99 11.66
N LEU A 324 5.23 -3.44 10.76
CA LEU A 324 5.60 -4.25 9.59
C LEU A 324 6.08 -3.39 8.42
N MET A 325 5.95 -2.06 8.52
CA MET A 325 6.18 -1.12 7.42
C MET A 325 5.36 -1.50 6.18
N LEU A 326 4.09 -1.81 6.40
CA LEU A 326 3.13 -2.16 5.36
C LEU A 326 2.15 -1.01 5.15
N ARG A 327 1.59 -0.91 3.94
CA ARG A 327 0.43 -0.06 3.69
C ARG A 327 -0.76 -0.63 4.46
N ILE A 328 -1.71 0.22 4.83
CA ILE A 328 -2.96 -0.23 5.45
C ILE A 328 -3.62 -1.35 4.61
N ASP A 329 -3.68 -1.18 3.30
CA ASP A 329 -4.32 -2.12 2.38
C ASP A 329 -3.62 -3.50 2.38
N GLU A 330 -2.31 -3.53 2.62
CA GLU A 330 -1.54 -4.77 2.75
C GLU A 330 -1.88 -5.45 4.08
N VAL A 331 -1.98 -4.68 5.17
CA VAL A 331 -2.29 -5.22 6.51
C VAL A 331 -3.71 -5.78 6.60
N ILE A 332 -4.73 -5.10 6.08
CA ILE A 332 -6.11 -5.61 6.11
C ILE A 332 -6.26 -6.93 5.34
N ASN A 333 -5.34 -7.21 4.40
CA ASN A 333 -5.31 -8.44 3.61
C ASN A 333 -4.51 -9.56 4.29
N LEU A 334 -4.01 -9.36 5.51
CA LEU A 334 -3.48 -10.46 6.32
C LEU A 334 -4.62 -11.41 6.70
N ASP A 335 -4.33 -12.69 6.65
CA ASP A 335 -5.21 -13.75 7.10
C ASP A 335 -4.65 -14.39 8.38
N PHE A 336 -5.47 -15.10 9.14
CA PHE A 336 -5.00 -15.77 10.35
C PHE A 336 -3.90 -16.80 10.06
N GLU A 337 -3.95 -17.50 8.92
CA GLU A 337 -2.93 -18.48 8.55
C GLU A 337 -1.54 -17.85 8.31
N CYS A 338 -1.48 -16.53 8.18
CA CYS A 338 -0.24 -15.79 8.06
C CYS A 338 0.53 -15.69 9.39
N ILE A 339 -0.11 -15.97 10.54
CA ILE A 339 0.47 -15.80 11.88
C ILE A 339 0.88 -17.17 12.44
N GLU A 340 2.16 -17.33 12.77
CA GLU A 340 2.69 -18.52 13.45
C GLU A 340 3.37 -18.13 14.77
N PHE A 341 2.83 -18.58 15.90
CA PHE A 341 3.47 -18.40 17.20
C PHE A 341 4.67 -19.35 17.36
N LYS A 342 5.79 -18.83 17.86
CA LYS A 342 7.03 -19.60 18.09
C LYS A 342 7.44 -19.51 19.56
N ASN A 343 8.29 -20.44 20.00
CA ASN A 343 8.96 -20.43 21.30
C ASN A 343 8.03 -20.09 22.48
N GLY A 344 6.98 -20.89 22.68
CA GLY A 344 6.05 -20.70 23.79
C GLY A 344 5.28 -19.36 23.76
N ALA A 345 5.09 -18.78 22.57
CA ALA A 345 4.43 -17.48 22.33
C ALA A 345 5.20 -16.25 22.84
N SER A 346 6.52 -16.34 22.99
CA SER A 346 7.39 -15.17 23.24
C SER A 346 7.42 -14.19 22.04
N TYR A 347 7.26 -14.72 20.83
CA TYR A 347 7.09 -13.95 19.60
C TYR A 347 6.23 -14.73 18.60
N PHE A 348 5.81 -14.04 17.54
CA PHE A 348 5.14 -14.67 16.42
C PHE A 348 5.71 -14.18 15.09
N GLU A 349 5.68 -15.08 14.13
CA GLU A 349 6.06 -14.84 12.75
C GLU A 349 4.81 -14.45 11.95
N ILE A 350 4.93 -13.41 11.13
CA ILE A 350 3.92 -13.05 10.14
C ILE A 350 4.52 -13.30 8.76
N SER A 351 3.81 -14.06 7.93
CA SER A 351 4.12 -14.22 6.51
C SER A 351 3.07 -13.49 5.67
N HIS A 352 3.46 -12.84 4.56
CA HIS A 352 2.50 -12.16 3.69
C HIS A 352 2.31 -12.93 2.39
N LYS A 353 1.06 -13.35 2.09
CA LYS A 353 0.73 -14.18 0.92
C LYS A 353 1.06 -13.49 -0.41
N THR A 354 0.82 -12.18 -0.48
CA THR A 354 0.86 -11.40 -1.73
C THR A 354 1.88 -10.28 -1.66
N ARG A 355 3.15 -10.59 -1.81
CA ARG A 355 4.16 -9.53 -1.96
C ARG A 355 4.81 -9.60 -3.33
N LYS A 356 5.13 -8.43 -3.88
CA LYS A 356 6.01 -8.20 -5.04
C LYS A 356 7.33 -9.00 -5.00
N ASN A 357 7.69 -9.60 -3.88
CA ASN A 357 8.84 -10.49 -3.75
C ASN A 357 8.67 -11.84 -4.46
N ALA A 358 7.50 -12.13 -5.04
CA ALA A 358 7.41 -13.14 -6.10
C ALA A 358 8.47 -12.89 -7.21
N GLN A 359 8.87 -11.62 -7.43
CA GLN A 359 10.01 -11.24 -8.30
C GLN A 359 11.31 -11.97 -7.97
N THR A 360 11.51 -12.29 -6.70
CA THR A 360 12.74 -12.88 -6.17
C THR A 360 12.56 -14.31 -5.66
N GLY A 361 11.31 -14.81 -5.62
CA GLY A 361 10.95 -16.05 -4.92
C GLY A 361 11.07 -15.99 -3.38
N CYS A 362 11.65 -14.91 -2.82
CA CYS A 362 11.85 -14.78 -1.38
C CYS A 362 10.56 -14.38 -0.65
N ARG A 363 10.04 -15.26 0.21
CA ARG A 363 8.95 -14.92 1.13
C ARG A 363 9.48 -13.98 2.21
N GLN A 364 8.84 -12.83 2.37
CA GLN A 364 9.12 -11.92 3.48
C GLN A 364 8.37 -12.40 4.72
N ASN A 365 9.12 -12.66 5.79
CA ASN A 365 8.58 -12.98 7.10
C ASN A 365 8.99 -11.89 8.10
N TRP A 366 8.11 -11.57 9.05
CA TRP A 366 8.37 -10.61 10.12
C TRP A 366 8.23 -11.28 11.47
N PHE A 367 9.20 -11.05 12.35
CA PHE A 367 9.20 -11.61 13.70
C PHE A 367 8.83 -10.52 14.71
N LEU A 368 7.62 -10.58 15.24
CA LEU A 368 7.11 -9.59 16.19
C LEU A 368 7.18 -10.14 17.62
N HIS A 369 7.99 -9.49 18.45
CA HIS A 369 8.16 -9.80 19.87
C HIS A 369 7.16 -9.03 20.73
N ALA A 370 6.82 -9.59 21.89
CA ALA A 370 6.17 -8.81 22.93
C ALA A 370 7.04 -7.59 23.31
N ASN A 371 6.39 -6.45 23.53
CA ASN A 371 7.03 -5.23 23.99
C ASN A 371 6.36 -4.75 25.28
N ASP A 372 6.99 -5.01 26.42
CA ASP A 372 6.47 -4.59 27.71
C ASP A 372 6.94 -3.19 28.13
N VAL A 373 7.93 -2.62 27.43
CA VAL A 373 8.41 -1.25 27.65
C VAL A 373 7.41 -0.27 27.04
N ASP A 374 7.16 -0.39 25.74
CA ASP A 374 6.17 0.42 25.02
C ASP A 374 4.89 -0.38 24.80
N THR A 375 4.11 -0.55 25.87
CA THR A 375 2.91 -1.40 25.85
C THR A 375 1.89 -1.03 24.77
N PHE A 376 1.86 0.23 24.32
CA PHE A 376 1.01 0.69 23.23
C PHE A 376 1.48 0.23 21.84
N LEU A 377 2.78 -0.02 21.67
CA LEU A 377 3.36 -0.62 20.47
C LEU A 377 3.49 -2.15 20.57
N CYS A 378 2.98 -2.77 21.63
CA CYS A 378 3.10 -4.22 21.80
C CYS A 378 2.18 -4.98 20.82
N PRO A 379 2.75 -5.71 19.84
CA PRO A 379 1.96 -6.42 18.84
C PRO A 379 1.18 -7.59 19.45
N LEU A 380 1.74 -8.25 20.47
CA LEU A 380 1.06 -9.33 21.18
C LEU A 380 -0.18 -8.82 21.93
N ARG A 381 -0.08 -7.69 22.65
CA ARG A 381 -1.24 -7.07 23.31
C ARG A 381 -2.29 -6.64 22.30
N ALA A 382 -1.88 -6.21 21.11
CA ALA A 382 -2.82 -5.86 20.04
C ALA A 382 -3.59 -7.08 19.51
N LEU A 383 -2.92 -8.22 19.32
CA LEU A 383 -3.60 -9.48 19.01
C LEU A 383 -4.52 -9.96 20.13
N MET A 384 -4.12 -9.82 21.40
CA MET A 384 -4.98 -10.17 22.53
C MET A 384 -6.25 -9.32 22.57
N ARG A 385 -6.16 -8.02 22.29
CA ARG A 385 -7.34 -7.14 22.17
C ARG A 385 -8.27 -7.60 21.05
N LEU A 386 -7.71 -7.95 19.90
CA LEU A 386 -8.47 -8.47 18.76
C LEU A 386 -9.17 -9.79 19.11
N ALA A 387 -8.47 -10.68 19.82
CA ALA A 387 -9.01 -11.95 20.28
C ALA A 387 -10.18 -11.73 21.26
N ILE A 388 -10.04 -10.85 22.25
CA ILE A 388 -11.12 -10.51 23.19
C ILE A 388 -12.36 -10.02 22.43
N LEU A 389 -12.15 -9.17 21.42
CA LEU A 389 -13.23 -8.60 20.62
C LEU A 389 -13.95 -9.63 19.76
N TYR A 390 -13.21 -10.54 19.13
CA TYR A 390 -13.79 -11.62 18.34
C TYR A 390 -14.46 -12.70 19.19
N GLY A 391 -14.11 -12.79 20.47
CA GLY A 391 -14.66 -13.75 21.41
C GLY A 391 -14.22 -15.19 21.13
N GLU A 392 -14.68 -16.11 21.97
CA GLU A 392 -14.22 -17.50 21.96
C GLU A 392 -14.65 -18.31 20.73
N LYS A 393 -15.67 -17.83 20.00
CA LYS A 393 -16.21 -18.50 18.81
C LYS A 393 -15.39 -18.25 17.54
N ASN A 394 -14.33 -17.46 17.62
CA ASN A 394 -13.50 -17.17 16.46
C ASN A 394 -12.80 -18.44 15.91
N PRO A 395 -13.07 -18.84 14.66
CA PRO A 395 -12.42 -20.00 14.06
C PRO A 395 -10.92 -19.81 13.82
N CYS A 396 -10.40 -18.58 13.90
CA CYS A 396 -9.00 -18.24 13.62
C CYS A 396 -8.56 -18.69 12.22
N THR A 397 -9.45 -18.52 11.23
CA THR A 397 -9.20 -18.81 9.81
C THR A 397 -9.74 -17.67 8.95
N GLY A 398 -9.19 -17.50 7.75
CA GLY A 398 -9.56 -16.41 6.84
C GLY A 398 -9.02 -15.04 7.28
N PRO A 399 -9.69 -13.93 6.92
CA PRO A 399 -9.18 -12.58 7.17
C PRO A 399 -8.89 -12.32 8.65
N LEU A 400 -7.70 -11.80 8.95
CA LEU A 400 -7.28 -11.44 10.32
C LEU A 400 -8.11 -10.27 10.86
N PHE A 401 -8.40 -9.29 10.00
CA PHE A 401 -9.16 -8.08 10.33
C PHE A 401 -10.57 -8.19 9.73
N LEU A 402 -11.54 -8.44 10.60
CA LEU A 402 -12.94 -8.71 10.26
C LEU A 402 -13.77 -7.45 10.39
N GLN A 403 -14.80 -7.30 9.56
CA GLN A 403 -15.71 -6.17 9.67
C GLN A 403 -16.60 -6.31 10.92
N ILE A 404 -16.75 -5.23 11.69
CA ILE A 404 -17.77 -5.12 12.74
C ILE A 404 -18.92 -4.25 12.25
N LYS A 405 -20.16 -4.75 12.39
CA LYS A 405 -21.40 -3.99 12.15
C LYS A 405 -22.29 -4.07 13.37
N ALA A 406 -22.70 -2.91 13.91
CA ALA A 406 -23.57 -2.82 15.09
C ALA A 406 -23.06 -3.64 16.30
N GLY A 407 -21.74 -3.68 16.50
CA GLY A 407 -21.11 -4.45 17.58
C GLY A 407 -20.96 -5.96 17.30
N ALA A 408 -21.48 -6.47 16.19
CA ALA A 408 -21.34 -7.87 15.79
C ALA A 408 -20.22 -8.07 14.76
N VAL A 409 -19.34 -9.04 15.02
CA VAL A 409 -18.28 -9.48 14.11
C VAL A 409 -18.88 -10.20 12.92
N GLN A 410 -18.52 -9.78 11.72
CA GLN A 410 -18.96 -10.37 10.46
C GLN A 410 -17.92 -11.38 9.97
N TRP A 411 -18.12 -12.65 10.29
CA TRP A 411 -17.19 -13.73 9.92
C TRP A 411 -17.00 -13.82 8.40
N GLY A 412 -15.75 -13.99 7.97
CA GLY A 412 -15.38 -14.08 6.55
C GLY A 412 -15.39 -12.74 5.80
N LEU A 413 -15.94 -11.66 6.36
CA LEU A 413 -15.91 -10.34 5.74
C LEU A 413 -14.70 -9.53 6.23
N ARG A 414 -13.81 -9.19 5.30
CA ARG A 414 -12.61 -8.40 5.56
C ARG A 414 -12.95 -6.94 5.87
N PHE A 415 -12.14 -6.33 6.73
CA PHE A 415 -12.21 -4.90 7.01
C PHE A 415 -11.92 -4.08 5.73
N SER A 416 -12.72 -3.06 5.46
CA SER A 416 -12.56 -2.24 4.24
C SER A 416 -11.59 -1.09 4.43
N SER A 417 -10.69 -0.86 3.46
CA SER A 417 -9.80 0.30 3.44
C SER A 417 -10.55 1.63 3.55
N SER A 418 -11.74 1.75 2.94
CA SER A 418 -12.52 2.99 2.96
C SER A 418 -13.10 3.28 4.35
N LEU A 419 -13.50 2.23 5.07
CA LEU A 419 -13.96 2.35 6.45
C LEU A 419 -12.82 2.75 7.37
N LEU A 420 -11.65 2.12 7.20
CA LEU A 420 -10.46 2.41 8.00
C LEU A 420 -9.91 3.82 7.74
N GLY A 421 -9.90 4.26 6.47
CA GLY A 421 -9.53 5.62 6.11
C GLY A 421 -10.42 6.65 6.77
N ARG A 422 -11.76 6.45 6.76
CA ARG A 422 -12.70 7.33 7.46
C ARG A 422 -12.49 7.33 8.97
N ALA A 423 -12.25 6.16 9.57
CA ALA A 423 -11.95 6.06 10.99
C ALA A 423 -10.68 6.84 11.35
N LEU A 424 -9.60 6.65 10.60
CA LEU A 424 -8.32 7.36 10.81
C LEU A 424 -8.49 8.88 10.72
N MET A 425 -9.20 9.37 9.69
CA MET A 425 -9.45 10.81 9.53
C MET A 425 -10.23 11.36 10.74
N SER A 426 -11.26 10.64 11.18
CA SER A 426 -12.03 11.00 12.38
C SER A 426 -11.17 11.00 13.65
N ASP A 427 -10.28 10.01 13.83
CA ASP A 427 -9.40 9.93 15.00
C ASP A 427 -8.40 11.10 15.01
N LEU A 428 -7.77 11.40 13.86
CA LEU A 428 -6.82 12.50 13.72
C LEU A 428 -7.47 13.87 13.91
N GLN A 429 -8.69 14.06 13.40
CA GLN A 429 -9.47 15.29 13.65
C GLN A 429 -9.72 15.50 15.14
N GLN A 430 -10.12 14.45 15.86
CA GLN A 430 -10.39 14.51 17.30
C GLN A 430 -9.13 14.73 18.13
N LEU A 431 -7.98 14.29 17.63
CA LEU A 431 -6.67 14.60 18.22
C LEU A 431 -6.17 16.02 17.88
N GLY A 432 -6.93 16.81 17.11
CA GLY A 432 -6.62 18.20 16.79
C GLY A 432 -5.64 18.40 15.63
N TYR A 433 -5.40 17.37 14.80
CA TYR A 433 -4.53 17.53 13.62
C TYR A 433 -5.23 18.37 12.57
N LEU A 434 -4.78 19.62 12.36
CA LEU A 434 -5.36 20.50 11.33
C LEU A 434 -5.18 19.97 9.90
N LYS A 435 -4.09 19.25 9.64
CA LYS A 435 -3.72 18.70 8.33
C LYS A 435 -3.96 17.18 8.25
N TRP A 436 -5.05 16.69 8.84
CA TRP A 436 -5.38 15.26 8.88
C TRP A 436 -5.50 14.63 7.48
N ALA A 437 -5.86 15.40 6.45
CA ALA A 437 -5.97 14.93 5.06
C ALA A 437 -4.63 14.51 4.42
N LEU A 438 -3.50 14.91 5.02
CA LEU A 438 -2.16 14.51 4.56
C LEU A 438 -1.78 13.10 4.99
N TYR A 439 -2.55 12.50 5.90
CA TYR A 439 -2.34 11.13 6.33
C TYR A 439 -3.18 10.16 5.49
N GLY A 440 -2.66 8.97 5.26
CA GLY A 440 -3.36 7.91 4.54
C GLY A 440 -2.63 6.58 4.60
N THR A 441 -2.87 5.71 3.63
CA THR A 441 -2.45 4.30 3.70
C THR A 441 -0.94 4.12 3.78
N HIS A 442 -0.15 5.05 3.21
CA HIS A 442 1.31 5.01 3.28
C HIS A 442 1.90 5.67 4.53
N SER A 443 1.12 6.44 5.30
CA SER A 443 1.64 7.21 6.42
C SER A 443 2.23 6.34 7.52
N PHE A 444 1.64 5.17 7.76
CA PHE A 444 2.14 4.18 8.72
C PHE A 444 3.42 3.50 8.25
N ARG A 445 3.49 3.13 6.96
CA ARG A 445 4.71 2.57 6.36
C ARG A 445 5.88 3.55 6.47
N ARG A 446 5.64 4.84 6.18
CA ARG A 446 6.62 5.93 6.37
C ARG A 446 7.01 6.08 7.83
N GLY A 447 6.01 6.13 8.70
CA GLY A 447 6.15 6.24 10.15
C GLY A 447 7.03 5.16 10.77
N GLY A 448 6.73 3.90 10.46
CA GLY A 448 7.49 2.76 10.92
C GLY A 448 8.94 2.77 10.45
N CYS A 449 9.15 3.21 9.20
CA CYS A 449 10.47 3.41 8.61
C CYS A 449 11.29 4.43 9.41
N GLN A 450 10.69 5.61 9.66
CA GLN A 450 11.32 6.67 10.44
C GLN A 450 11.55 6.26 11.90
N TYR A 451 10.60 5.56 12.52
CA TYR A 451 10.72 5.06 13.89
C TYR A 451 11.91 4.11 14.04
N ARG A 452 12.07 3.15 13.12
CA ARG A 452 13.18 2.20 13.17
C ARG A 452 14.53 2.88 13.00
N LEU A 453 14.62 3.81 12.07
CA LEU A 453 15.87 4.53 11.81
C LEU A 453 16.20 5.50 12.96
N LYS A 454 15.26 6.37 13.35
CA LYS A 454 15.51 7.45 14.31
C LYS A 454 15.52 6.97 15.77
N ARG A 455 14.65 6.02 16.14
CA ARG A 455 14.43 5.62 17.54
C ARG A 455 14.97 4.24 17.88
N CYS A 456 14.90 3.28 16.96
CA CYS A 456 15.54 1.96 17.17
C CYS A 456 17.01 1.94 16.75
N GLY A 457 17.52 2.98 16.08
CA GLY A 457 18.90 3.05 15.62
C GLY A 457 19.24 2.06 14.50
N TRP A 458 18.24 1.63 13.73
CA TRP A 458 18.46 0.71 12.61
C TRP A 458 19.19 1.41 11.47
N SER A 459 20.09 0.69 10.82
CA SER A 459 20.71 1.14 9.58
C SER A 459 19.70 1.09 8.41
N ILE A 460 20.01 1.79 7.32
CA ILE A 460 19.15 1.84 6.13
C ILE A 460 18.98 0.45 5.51
N ASP A 461 20.01 -0.39 5.51
CA ASP A 461 19.97 -1.77 5.01
C ASP A 461 19.07 -2.68 5.87
N MET A 462 19.10 -2.54 7.20
CA MET A 462 18.18 -3.28 8.09
C MET A 462 16.72 -2.88 7.84
N VAL A 463 16.47 -1.58 7.64
CA VAL A 463 15.15 -1.06 7.29
C VAL A 463 14.75 -1.56 5.89
N ALA A 464 15.65 -1.52 4.91
CA ALA A 464 15.44 -2.04 3.55
C ALA A 464 15.00 -3.51 3.58
N ALA A 465 15.75 -4.35 4.30
CA ALA A 465 15.51 -5.77 4.46
C ALA A 465 14.20 -6.07 5.20
N TRP A 466 13.91 -5.38 6.30
CA TRP A 466 12.65 -5.57 7.05
C TRP A 466 11.44 -5.13 6.25
N GLY A 467 11.55 -3.99 5.57
CA GLY A 467 10.51 -3.50 4.70
C GLY A 467 10.43 -4.25 3.39
N GLY A 468 11.30 -5.25 3.15
CA GLY A 468 11.43 -6.12 1.97
C GLY A 468 11.58 -5.38 0.64
N TRP A 469 12.23 -4.22 0.67
CA TRP A 469 12.42 -3.38 -0.50
C TRP A 469 13.57 -3.92 -1.37
N SER A 470 13.35 -3.99 -2.68
CA SER A 470 14.43 -4.27 -3.63
C SER A 470 15.27 -3.02 -3.89
N GLN A 471 16.42 -3.18 -4.54
CA GLN A 471 17.27 -2.06 -4.96
C GLN A 471 16.51 -1.08 -5.88
N GLN A 472 15.60 -1.58 -6.72
CA GLN A 472 14.76 -0.75 -7.58
C GLN A 472 13.75 0.10 -6.77
N GLU A 473 13.35 -0.37 -5.58
CA GLU A 473 12.46 0.36 -4.68
C GLU A 473 13.22 1.33 -3.75
N ALA A 474 14.55 1.38 -3.81
CA ALA A 474 15.36 2.27 -2.96
C ALA A 474 14.96 3.74 -3.09
N ALA A 475 14.66 4.21 -4.30
CA ALA A 475 14.17 5.58 -4.51
C ALA A 475 12.85 5.84 -3.78
N THR A 476 11.97 4.84 -3.70
CA THR A 476 10.71 4.94 -2.94
C THR A 476 10.98 4.94 -1.43
N MET A 477 11.93 4.12 -0.97
CA MET A 477 12.37 4.10 0.42
C MET A 477 12.94 5.46 0.85
N PHE A 478 13.77 6.10 0.03
CA PHE A 478 14.29 7.44 0.32
C PHE A 478 13.19 8.49 0.47
N ARG A 479 12.09 8.40 -0.30
CA ARG A 479 10.92 9.28 -0.11
C ARG A 479 10.20 9.07 1.23
N TYR A 480 10.40 7.93 1.89
CA TYR A 480 9.87 7.66 3.23
C TYR A 480 10.78 8.20 4.33
N PHE A 481 12.10 8.23 4.11
CA PHE A 481 13.05 8.87 5.01
C PHE A 481 12.99 10.40 4.91
N TYR A 482 12.92 10.88 3.67
CA TYR A 482 12.96 12.28 3.28
C TYR A 482 11.60 12.66 2.71
N SER A 483 10.66 12.95 3.59
CA SER A 483 9.46 13.70 3.20
C SER A 483 9.71 15.17 3.48
N PRO A 484 9.61 16.04 2.46
CA PRO A 484 9.53 17.48 2.66
C PRO A 484 8.58 17.85 3.80
N ASN A 485 7.44 17.17 3.87
CA ASN A 485 6.40 17.47 4.85
C ASN A 485 6.71 17.00 6.28
N ASP A 486 7.71 16.13 6.48
CA ASP A 486 8.01 15.54 7.81
C ASP A 486 9.23 16.18 8.50
N ASN A 487 10.20 16.72 7.75
CA ASN A 487 11.52 17.05 8.31
C ASN A 487 11.99 18.50 8.07
N HIS A 488 11.26 19.32 7.30
CA HIS A 488 11.72 20.69 6.99
C HIS A 488 11.78 21.61 8.20
N GLU A 489 10.94 21.38 9.22
CA GLU A 489 10.93 22.18 10.45
C GLU A 489 12.22 22.07 11.27
N HIS A 490 13.09 21.12 10.93
CA HIS A 490 14.34 20.83 11.64
C HIS A 490 15.59 21.08 10.79
N MET A 491 15.42 21.57 9.56
CA MET A 491 16.52 21.70 8.60
C MET A 491 17.64 22.61 9.13
N PHE A 492 17.29 23.63 9.91
CA PHE A 492 18.24 24.55 10.53
C PHE A 492 19.09 23.91 11.65
N GLU A 493 18.68 22.77 12.21
CA GLU A 493 19.45 22.04 13.22
C GLU A 493 20.51 21.12 12.57
N TYR A 494 20.37 20.79 11.29
CA TYR A 494 21.24 19.81 10.63
C TYR A 494 22.68 20.30 10.46
N ASP A 495 22.89 21.60 10.29
CA ASP A 495 24.24 22.17 10.15
C ASP A 495 24.89 22.52 11.50
N ARG A 496 24.17 22.33 12.62
CA ARG A 496 24.78 22.56 13.94
C ARG A 496 25.85 21.50 14.22
N PRO A 497 26.97 21.86 14.88
CA PRO A 497 27.94 20.90 15.39
C PRO A 497 27.26 19.84 16.25
N ALA A 498 27.67 18.57 16.14
CA ALA A 498 26.99 17.44 16.79
C ALA A 498 26.73 17.65 18.29
N GLN A 499 27.66 18.31 18.99
CA GLN A 499 27.56 18.64 20.42
C GLN A 499 26.44 19.65 20.74
N LYS A 500 26.02 20.46 19.76
CA LYS A 500 25.00 21.51 19.89
C LYS A 500 23.68 21.15 19.20
N ARG A 501 23.62 20.02 18.49
CA ARG A 501 22.36 19.55 17.90
C ARG A 501 21.42 19.18 19.04
N ARG A 502 20.24 19.80 19.06
CA ARG A 502 19.16 19.31 19.92
C ARG A 502 18.84 17.89 19.47
N LYS A 503 18.58 16.98 20.41
CA LYS A 503 18.04 15.67 20.04
C LYS A 503 16.63 15.89 19.51
N ILE A 504 16.50 15.88 18.19
CA ILE A 504 15.24 15.99 17.49
C ILE A 504 14.60 14.60 17.58
N PHE A 505 13.57 14.45 18.42
CA PHE A 505 12.82 13.21 18.55
C PHE A 505 11.41 13.41 18.02
#